data_AF-A0A202F9N9-F1
#
_entry.id   AF-A0A202F9N9-F1
#
_cell.length_a   1.000
_cell.length_b   1.000
_cell.length_c   1.000
_cell.angle_alpha   90.00
_cell.angle_beta   90.00
_cell.angle_gamma   90.00
#
_symmetry.space_group_name_H-M   'P 1'
#
loop_
_entity.id
_entity.type
_entity.pdbx_description
1 polymer ?
#
loop_
_entity_poly.entity_id
_entity_poly.type
_entity_poly.pdbx_seq_one_letter_code
_entity_poly.pdbx_strand_id
1 'polypeptide(L)'
;MTPKEELIIKFNHIILIQGFDNFSMVDLAKMAGISRAKLYIYFKNKDEIVQSVVQRHLEFLQKNPIPTKIEDENLLPTILNSLLLMGSTTELFKTELKQTYPQMYRQFSHGYEEYFQALEKYYQIAQQQQLIINDVSAEFLLFQNQINIHGILDNVRVNQISLEKGELYLKEYFIYQIHSLLVKPEVVISDQIKTFAHTIINEYYDTYAQINN
;
A
#
# COMPACT_ATOMS: atom_id res chain seq x y z
N MET A 1 10.66 -4.24 -16.58
CA MET A 1 9.56 -3.26 -16.46
C MET A 1 9.42 -2.57 -17.81
N THR A 2 8.20 -2.42 -18.32
CA THR A 2 7.95 -1.70 -19.58
C THR A 2 7.75 -0.20 -19.33
N PRO A 3 7.93 0.67 -20.34
CA PRO A 3 7.67 2.11 -20.18
C PRO A 3 6.23 2.45 -19.75
N LYS A 4 5.24 1.60 -20.12
CA LYS A 4 3.86 1.78 -19.67
C LYS A 4 3.72 1.47 -18.18
N GLU A 5 4.35 0.38 -17.71
CA GLU A 5 4.35 0.02 -16.28
C GLU A 5 5.00 1.11 -15.41
N GLU A 6 6.12 1.68 -15.85
CA GLU A 6 6.77 2.81 -15.17
C GLU A 6 5.83 4.02 -15.04
N LEU A 7 5.07 4.32 -16.09
CA LEU A 7 4.08 5.40 -16.06
C LEU A 7 2.90 5.07 -15.14
N ILE A 8 2.43 3.82 -15.10
CA ILE A 8 1.36 3.41 -14.17
C ILE A 8 1.82 3.62 -12.72
N ILE A 9 3.05 3.21 -12.39
CA ILE A 9 3.64 3.43 -11.05
C ILE A 9 3.72 4.93 -10.76
N LYS A 10 4.23 5.73 -11.70
CA LYS A 10 4.29 7.19 -11.51
C LYS A 10 2.92 7.83 -11.32
N PHE A 11 1.92 7.43 -12.11
CA PHE A 11 0.56 7.93 -11.95
C PHE A 11 -0.08 7.49 -10.65
N ASN A 12 0.20 6.29 -10.15
CA ASN A 12 -0.22 5.86 -8.83
C ASN A 12 0.24 6.87 -7.76
N HIS A 13 1.54 7.18 -7.71
CA HIS A 13 2.08 8.14 -6.73
C HIS A 13 1.45 9.53 -6.83
N ILE A 14 1.32 10.06 -8.05
CA ILE A 14 0.69 11.36 -8.30
C ILE A 14 -0.76 11.36 -7.80
N ILE A 15 -1.53 10.33 -8.17
CA ILE A 15 -2.95 10.23 -7.86
C ILE A 15 -3.20 10.08 -6.36
N LEU A 16 -2.38 9.30 -5.67
CA LEU A 16 -2.53 9.10 -4.23
C LEU A 16 -2.36 10.39 -3.43
N ILE A 17 -1.49 11.30 -3.87
CA ILE A 17 -1.20 12.56 -3.17
C ILE A 17 -2.05 13.73 -3.67
N GLN A 18 -2.20 13.87 -5.00
CA GLN A 18 -2.78 15.06 -5.62
C GLN A 18 -4.19 14.83 -6.18
N GLY A 19 -4.66 13.58 -6.25
CA GLY A 19 -5.92 13.21 -6.89
C GLY A 19 -5.82 13.15 -8.42
N PHE A 20 -6.96 12.94 -9.08
CA PHE A 20 -7.13 12.90 -10.53
C PHE A 20 -8.39 13.64 -11.02
N ASP A 21 -9.37 13.92 -10.17
CA ASP A 21 -10.66 14.47 -10.61
C ASP A 21 -10.47 15.82 -11.32
N ASN A 22 -9.65 16.69 -10.74
CA ASN A 22 -9.41 18.06 -11.25
C ASN A 22 -8.34 18.16 -12.34
N PHE A 23 -7.70 17.04 -12.74
CA PHE A 23 -6.61 17.06 -13.71
C PHE A 23 -7.05 16.59 -15.10
N SER A 24 -6.59 17.30 -16.12
CA SER A 24 -6.70 16.87 -17.51
C SER A 24 -5.54 15.95 -17.90
N MET A 25 -5.62 15.32 -19.07
CA MET A 25 -4.49 14.57 -19.65
C MET A 25 -3.22 15.43 -19.78
N VAL A 26 -3.39 16.73 -20.01
CA VAL A 26 -2.27 17.68 -20.11
C VAL A 26 -1.57 17.84 -18.76
N ASP A 27 -2.36 18.03 -17.70
CA ASP A 27 -1.86 18.24 -16.35
C ASP A 27 -1.15 16.97 -15.88
N LEU A 28 -1.76 15.81 -16.08
CA LEU A 28 -1.18 14.50 -15.79
C LEU A 28 0.14 14.28 -16.54
N ALA A 29 0.22 14.61 -17.84
CA ALA A 29 1.48 14.52 -18.58
C ALA A 29 2.58 15.41 -17.98
N LYS A 30 2.23 16.64 -17.60
CA LYS A 30 3.14 17.60 -16.98
C LYS A 30 3.64 17.11 -15.62
N MET A 31 2.76 16.64 -14.76
CA MET A 31 3.09 16.06 -13.44
C MET A 31 3.95 14.80 -13.59
N ALA A 32 3.65 13.96 -14.59
CA ALA A 32 4.47 12.80 -14.92
C ALA A 32 5.79 13.15 -15.63
N GLY A 33 6.08 14.42 -15.92
CA GLY A 33 7.33 14.86 -16.56
C GLY A 33 7.51 14.33 -17.98
N ILE A 34 6.41 14.12 -18.72
CA ILE A 34 6.43 13.62 -20.09
C ILE A 34 5.66 14.53 -21.05
N SER A 35 5.94 14.43 -22.36
CA SER A 35 5.17 15.15 -23.36
C SER A 35 3.76 14.58 -23.50
N ARG A 36 2.79 15.43 -23.89
CA ARG A 36 1.42 14.98 -24.21
C ARG A 36 1.43 13.86 -25.24
N ALA A 37 2.24 14.00 -26.29
CA ALA A 37 2.38 12.98 -27.32
C ALA A 37 2.84 11.63 -26.74
N LYS A 38 3.83 11.64 -25.82
CA LYS A 38 4.28 10.42 -25.15
C LYS A 38 3.19 9.80 -24.27
N LEU A 39 2.38 10.60 -23.60
CA LEU A 39 1.27 10.09 -22.79
C LEU A 39 0.25 9.34 -23.65
N TYR A 40 -0.16 9.93 -24.78
CA TYR A 40 -1.15 9.35 -25.69
C TYR A 40 -0.68 8.10 -26.43
N ILE A 41 0.63 7.83 -26.48
CA ILE A 41 1.16 6.54 -26.96
C ILE A 41 0.72 5.40 -26.04
N TYR A 42 0.64 5.64 -24.72
CA TYR A 42 0.39 4.60 -23.73
C TYR A 42 -1.04 4.58 -23.19
N PHE A 43 -1.72 5.73 -23.13
CA PHE A 43 -3.06 5.87 -22.57
C PHE A 43 -3.95 6.71 -23.48
N LYS A 44 -5.11 6.19 -23.83
CA LYS A 44 -6.09 6.84 -24.71
C LYS A 44 -6.74 8.06 -24.04
N ASN A 45 -6.98 7.96 -22.74
CA ASN A 45 -7.68 8.98 -21.95
C ASN A 45 -7.36 8.83 -20.45
N LYS A 46 -7.94 9.72 -19.64
CA LYS A 46 -7.78 9.71 -18.18
C LYS A 46 -8.34 8.43 -17.55
N ASP A 47 -9.47 7.93 -18.06
CA ASP A 47 -10.11 6.72 -17.55
C ASP A 47 -9.17 5.51 -17.64
N GLU A 48 -8.40 5.37 -18.74
CA GLU A 48 -7.41 4.29 -18.87
C GLU A 48 -6.27 4.41 -17.86
N ILE A 49 -5.86 5.63 -17.51
CA ILE A 49 -4.83 5.87 -16.47
C ILE A 49 -5.37 5.41 -15.11
N VAL A 50 -6.56 5.90 -14.73
CA VAL A 50 -7.19 5.55 -13.44
C VAL A 50 -7.46 4.04 -13.39
N GLN A 51 -7.92 3.43 -14.48
CA GLN A 51 -8.12 1.99 -14.57
C GLN A 51 -6.82 1.22 -14.38
N SER A 52 -5.72 1.68 -14.98
CA SER A 52 -4.42 1.02 -14.83
C SER A 52 -3.88 1.13 -13.41
N VAL A 53 -4.11 2.25 -12.71
CA VAL A 53 -3.76 2.42 -11.30
C VAL A 53 -4.60 1.50 -10.41
N VAL A 54 -5.92 1.44 -10.60
CA VAL A 54 -6.78 0.50 -9.87
C VAL A 54 -6.34 -0.95 -10.11
N GLN A 55 -6.08 -1.31 -11.37
CA GLN A 55 -5.64 -2.64 -11.73
C GLN A 55 -4.30 -3.00 -11.08
N ARG A 56 -3.36 -2.04 -10.98
CA ARG A 56 -2.09 -2.25 -10.26
C ARG A 56 -2.31 -2.67 -8.81
N HIS A 57 -3.27 -2.07 -8.10
CA HIS A 57 -3.59 -2.49 -6.74
C HIS A 57 -4.21 -3.89 -6.69
N LEU A 58 -5.17 -4.18 -7.57
CA LEU A 58 -5.80 -5.50 -7.63
C LEU A 58 -4.80 -6.61 -8.00
N GLU A 59 -3.85 -6.33 -8.88
CA GLU A 59 -2.76 -7.25 -9.21
C GLU A 59 -1.86 -7.53 -8.01
N PHE A 60 -1.62 -6.55 -7.13
CA PHE A 60 -0.85 -6.79 -5.92
C PHE A 60 -1.54 -7.82 -5.02
N LEU A 61 -2.87 -7.72 -4.86
CA LEU A 61 -3.67 -8.68 -4.09
C LEU A 61 -3.57 -10.09 -4.70
N GLN A 62 -3.64 -10.19 -6.03
CA GLN A 62 -3.54 -11.46 -6.75
C GLN A 62 -2.14 -12.08 -6.68
N LYS A 63 -1.09 -11.27 -6.72
CA LYS A 63 0.32 -11.72 -6.66
C LYS A 63 0.74 -12.11 -5.23
N ASN A 64 0.08 -11.57 -4.21
CA ASN A 64 0.40 -11.80 -2.81
C ASN A 64 -0.82 -12.30 -2.02
N PRO A 65 -1.48 -13.41 -2.43
CA PRO A 65 -2.68 -13.89 -1.77
C PRO A 65 -2.38 -14.32 -0.34
N ILE A 66 -3.39 -14.25 0.54
CA ILE A 66 -3.28 -14.80 1.89
C ILE A 66 -3.21 -16.34 1.80
N PRO A 67 -2.14 -16.99 2.30
CA PRO A 67 -2.03 -18.44 2.28
C PRO A 67 -3.14 -19.11 3.09
N THR A 68 -3.59 -20.29 2.67
CA THR A 68 -4.60 -21.07 3.40
C THR A 68 -4.03 -21.87 4.57
N LYS A 69 -2.69 -21.99 4.65
CA LYS A 69 -1.94 -22.67 5.70
C LYS A 69 -0.74 -21.83 6.10
N ILE A 70 -0.34 -21.96 7.36
CA ILE A 70 0.83 -21.29 7.89
C ILE A 70 2.03 -22.22 7.77
N GLU A 71 3.09 -21.68 7.18
CA GLU A 71 4.40 -22.31 7.06
C GLU A 71 5.43 -21.26 7.48
N ASP A 72 6.56 -21.70 8.04
CA ASP A 72 7.59 -20.78 8.56
C ASP A 72 8.05 -19.76 7.51
N GLU A 73 8.11 -20.18 6.25
CA GLU A 73 8.50 -19.33 5.11
C GLU A 73 7.44 -18.31 4.70
N ASN A 74 6.17 -18.50 5.07
CA ASN A 74 5.06 -17.68 4.59
C ASN A 74 4.49 -16.69 5.63
N LEU A 75 4.70 -16.93 6.93
CA LEU A 75 4.16 -16.10 8.00
C LEU A 75 4.65 -14.66 7.92
N LEU A 76 5.97 -14.48 7.94
CA LEU A 76 6.57 -13.15 7.90
C LEU A 76 6.26 -12.39 6.61
N PRO A 77 6.47 -12.94 5.38
CA PRO A 77 6.07 -12.23 4.17
C PRO A 77 4.57 -11.90 4.10
N THR A 78 3.68 -12.74 4.64
CA THR A 78 2.24 -12.40 4.70
C THR A 78 1.99 -11.18 5.58
N ILE A 79 2.65 -11.10 6.76
CA ILE A 79 2.58 -9.94 7.64
C ILE A 79 3.17 -8.70 6.98
N LEU A 80 4.34 -8.80 6.34
CA LEU A 80 4.98 -7.66 5.70
C LEU A 80 4.14 -7.14 4.51
N ASN A 81 3.64 -8.04 3.66
CA ASN A 81 2.77 -7.66 2.54
C ASN A 81 1.48 -6.98 3.01
N SER A 82 0.88 -7.43 4.12
CA SER A 82 -0.33 -6.79 4.64
C SER A 82 -0.05 -5.38 5.18
N LEU A 83 1.08 -5.19 5.87
CA LEU A 83 1.51 -3.87 6.35
C LEU A 83 1.77 -2.90 5.17
N LEU A 84 2.42 -3.36 4.10
CA LEU A 84 2.60 -2.57 2.88
C LEU A 84 1.25 -2.19 2.25
N LEU A 85 0.33 -3.15 2.15
CA LEU A 85 -0.99 -2.93 1.57
C LEU A 85 -1.79 -1.87 2.34
N MET A 86 -1.71 -1.88 3.68
CA MET A 86 -2.37 -0.90 4.53
C MET A 86 -1.89 0.53 4.28
N GLY A 87 -0.65 0.73 3.81
CA GLY A 87 -0.12 2.05 3.44
C GLY A 87 -0.24 2.40 1.96
N SER A 88 -0.78 1.50 1.13
CA SER A 88 -0.71 1.63 -0.33
C SER A 88 -1.73 2.57 -0.95
N THR A 89 -2.68 3.10 -0.17
CA THR A 89 -3.77 3.95 -0.68
C THR A 89 -4.05 5.14 0.22
N THR A 90 -4.87 6.09 -0.23
CA THR A 90 -5.24 7.29 0.51
C THR A 90 -6.76 7.53 0.49
N GLU A 91 -7.28 8.25 1.49
CA GLU A 91 -8.70 8.64 1.52
C GLU A 91 -9.08 9.54 0.33
N LEU A 92 -8.15 10.37 -0.14
CA LEU A 92 -8.35 11.21 -1.32
C LEU A 92 -8.66 10.34 -2.55
N PHE A 93 -7.76 9.40 -2.88
CA PHE A 93 -7.95 8.50 -4.01
C PHE A 93 -9.25 7.69 -3.91
N LYS A 94 -9.54 7.12 -2.73
CA LYS A 94 -10.77 6.34 -2.52
C LYS A 94 -12.03 7.18 -2.70
N THR A 95 -12.01 8.42 -2.23
CA THR A 95 -13.14 9.35 -2.34
C THR A 95 -13.41 9.72 -3.80
N GLU A 96 -12.38 10.13 -4.53
CA GLU A 96 -12.50 10.47 -5.96
C GLU A 96 -12.93 9.24 -6.79
N LEU A 97 -12.34 8.06 -6.52
CA LEU A 97 -12.70 6.83 -7.22
C LEU A 97 -14.17 6.47 -7.00
N LYS A 98 -14.69 6.64 -5.78
CA LYS A 98 -16.09 6.40 -5.45
C LYS A 98 -17.03 7.36 -6.17
N GLN A 99 -16.66 8.64 -6.27
CA GLN A 99 -17.48 9.67 -6.87
C GLN A 99 -17.51 9.56 -8.40
N THR A 100 -16.34 9.38 -9.03
CA THR A 100 -16.17 9.45 -10.48
C THR A 100 -16.31 8.08 -11.15
N TYR A 101 -15.84 7.00 -10.52
CA TYR A 101 -15.85 5.65 -11.09
C TYR A 101 -16.44 4.60 -10.10
N PRO A 102 -17.73 4.71 -9.73
CA PRO A 102 -18.32 3.93 -8.64
C PRO A 102 -18.27 2.40 -8.86
N GLN A 103 -18.24 1.92 -10.11
CA GLN A 103 -18.07 0.49 -10.38
C GLN A 103 -16.64 0.03 -10.04
N MET A 104 -15.63 0.80 -10.44
CA MET A 104 -14.23 0.50 -10.15
C MET A 104 -13.95 0.60 -8.66
N TYR A 105 -14.54 1.59 -7.97
CA TYR A 105 -14.47 1.68 -6.51
C TYR A 105 -15.04 0.43 -5.82
N ARG A 106 -16.18 -0.11 -6.29
CA ARG A 106 -16.74 -1.34 -5.72
C ARG A 106 -15.81 -2.53 -5.92
N GLN A 107 -15.24 -2.70 -7.10
CA GLN A 107 -14.28 -3.77 -7.38
C GLN A 107 -13.01 -3.64 -6.52
N PHE A 108 -12.46 -2.44 -6.44
CA PHE A 108 -11.32 -2.11 -5.60
C PHE A 108 -11.60 -2.42 -4.13
N SER A 109 -12.70 -1.88 -3.59
CA SER A 109 -13.06 -2.03 -2.18
C SER A 109 -13.35 -3.49 -1.83
N HIS A 110 -14.04 -4.22 -2.71
CA HIS A 110 -14.33 -5.63 -2.50
C HIS A 110 -13.05 -6.48 -2.44
N GLY A 111 -12.08 -6.25 -3.34
CA GLY A 111 -10.81 -6.97 -3.30
C GLY A 111 -10.03 -6.73 -2.00
N TYR A 112 -9.99 -5.48 -1.51
CA TYR A 112 -9.37 -5.17 -0.22
C TYR A 112 -10.12 -5.81 0.96
N GLU A 113 -11.46 -5.77 0.94
CA GLU A 113 -12.29 -6.40 1.97
C GLU A 113 -12.05 -7.91 2.05
N GLU A 114 -12.09 -8.61 0.91
CA GLU A 114 -11.80 -10.05 0.85
C GLU A 114 -10.41 -10.37 1.36
N TYR A 115 -9.40 -9.56 0.99
CA TYR A 115 -8.03 -9.72 1.44
C TYR A 115 -7.91 -9.61 2.96
N PHE A 116 -8.47 -8.56 3.56
CA PHE A 116 -8.36 -8.34 5.00
C PHE A 116 -9.22 -9.32 5.82
N GLN A 117 -10.37 -9.77 5.30
CA GLN A 117 -11.13 -10.86 5.91
C GLN A 117 -10.36 -12.18 5.90
N ALA A 118 -9.63 -12.48 4.81
CA ALA A 118 -8.77 -13.66 4.75
C ALA A 118 -7.57 -13.54 5.71
N LEU A 119 -6.97 -12.35 5.79
CA LEU A 119 -5.85 -12.07 6.71
C LEU A 119 -6.27 -12.20 8.17
N GLU A 120 -7.47 -11.76 8.54
CA GLU A 120 -7.98 -11.91 9.91
C GLU A 120 -8.08 -13.39 10.28
N LYS A 121 -8.64 -14.22 9.40
CA LYS A 121 -8.70 -15.68 9.60
C LYS A 121 -7.31 -16.29 9.70
N TYR A 122 -6.37 -15.83 8.86
CA TYR A 122 -4.98 -16.27 8.90
C TYR A 122 -4.32 -15.94 10.25
N TYR A 123 -4.53 -14.74 10.79
CA TYR A 123 -4.06 -14.36 12.12
C TYR A 123 -4.73 -15.19 13.22
N GLN A 124 -6.03 -15.46 13.14
CA GLN A 124 -6.71 -16.35 14.10
C GLN A 124 -6.07 -17.76 14.13
N ILE A 125 -5.71 -18.32 12.97
CA ILE A 125 -5.01 -19.60 12.89
C ILE A 125 -3.59 -19.49 13.50
N ALA A 126 -2.87 -18.40 13.22
CA ALA A 126 -1.53 -18.16 13.76
C ALA A 126 -1.55 -18.05 15.30
N GLN A 127 -2.59 -17.42 15.85
CA GLN A 127 -2.84 -17.31 17.28
C GLN A 127 -3.12 -18.67 17.93
N GLN A 128 -3.93 -19.51 17.29
CA GLN A 128 -4.21 -20.88 17.75
C GLN A 128 -2.94 -21.75 17.75
N GLN A 129 -2.05 -21.53 16.79
CA GLN A 129 -0.77 -22.23 16.69
C GLN A 129 0.34 -21.59 17.57
N GLN A 130 0.03 -20.53 18.32
CA GLN A 130 0.98 -19.81 19.18
C GLN A 130 2.20 -19.26 18.42
N LEU A 131 2.01 -18.92 17.14
CA LEU A 131 3.05 -18.29 16.30
C LEU A 131 3.07 -16.77 16.49
N ILE A 132 1.89 -16.18 16.70
CA ILE A 132 1.70 -14.78 17.05
C ILE A 132 0.95 -14.64 18.38
N ILE A 133 1.07 -13.48 19.02
CA ILE A 133 0.43 -13.18 20.31
C ILE A 133 -1.09 -13.41 20.25
N ASN A 134 -1.67 -13.99 21.29
CA ASN A 134 -3.07 -14.37 21.37
C ASN A 134 -3.79 -13.83 22.61
N ASP A 135 -3.18 -12.88 23.30
CA ASP A 135 -3.75 -12.10 24.42
C ASP A 135 -4.64 -10.94 23.93
N VAL A 136 -4.62 -10.64 22.63
CA VAL A 136 -5.47 -9.69 21.92
C VAL A 136 -6.12 -10.32 20.69
N SER A 137 -7.22 -9.75 20.19
CA SER A 137 -7.91 -10.30 19.01
C SER A 137 -7.15 -10.03 17.70
N ALA A 138 -7.24 -10.95 16.74
CA ALA A 138 -6.74 -10.75 15.38
C ALA A 138 -7.30 -9.47 14.74
N GLU A 139 -8.60 -9.20 14.93
CA GLU A 139 -9.25 -7.98 14.48
C GLU A 139 -8.56 -6.73 15.04
N PHE A 140 -8.27 -6.69 16.35
CA PHE A 140 -7.59 -5.56 16.97
C PHE A 140 -6.19 -5.36 16.40
N LEU A 141 -5.43 -6.44 16.17
CA LEU A 141 -4.10 -6.37 15.55
C LEU A 141 -4.14 -5.73 14.16
N LEU A 142 -5.14 -6.07 13.33
CA LEU A 142 -5.32 -5.46 12.02
C LEU A 142 -5.76 -4.00 12.12
N PHE A 143 -6.73 -3.72 12.99
CA PHE A 143 -7.23 -2.36 13.22
C PHE A 143 -6.12 -1.40 13.65
N GLN A 144 -5.33 -1.77 14.67
CA GLN A 144 -4.24 -0.92 15.14
C GLN A 144 -3.15 -0.73 14.08
N ASN A 145 -2.87 -1.77 13.26
CA ASN A 145 -1.95 -1.66 12.14
C ASN A 145 -2.38 -0.60 11.13
N GLN A 146 -3.64 -0.64 10.75
CA GLN A 146 -4.21 0.32 9.82
C GLN A 146 -4.19 1.74 10.39
N ILE A 147 -4.55 1.93 11.67
CA ILE A 147 -4.55 3.25 12.32
C ILE A 147 -3.15 3.84 12.39
N ASN A 148 -2.15 3.07 12.80
CA ASN A 148 -0.78 3.56 12.96
C ASN A 148 -0.16 3.94 11.61
N ILE A 149 -0.31 3.09 10.59
CA ILE A 149 0.24 3.35 9.25
C ILE A 149 -0.43 4.57 8.63
N HIS A 150 -1.77 4.61 8.56
CA HIS A 150 -2.46 5.77 8.00
C HIS A 150 -2.19 7.04 8.81
N GLY A 151 -2.13 6.95 10.15
CA GLY A 151 -1.83 8.08 11.01
C GLY A 151 -0.48 8.71 10.66
N ILE A 152 0.58 7.90 10.50
CA ILE A 152 1.90 8.41 10.09
C ILE A 152 1.83 9.06 8.71
N LEU A 153 1.26 8.35 7.73
CA LEU A 153 1.18 8.80 6.35
C LEU A 153 0.36 10.09 6.18
N ASP A 154 -0.78 10.20 6.86
CA ASP A 154 -1.60 11.41 6.83
C ASP A 154 -0.88 12.59 7.49
N ASN A 155 -0.17 12.37 8.60
CA ASN A 155 0.63 13.42 9.24
C ASN A 155 1.73 13.95 8.31
N VAL A 156 2.35 13.09 7.51
CA VAL A 156 3.30 13.51 6.47
C VAL A 156 2.57 14.31 5.39
N ARG A 157 1.45 13.78 4.88
CA ARG A 157 0.66 14.39 3.80
C ARG A 157 0.20 15.81 4.13
N VAL A 158 -0.17 16.07 5.38
CA VAL A 158 -0.62 17.40 5.83
C VAL A 158 0.50 18.26 6.43
N ASN A 159 1.77 17.87 6.24
CA ASN A 159 2.96 18.54 6.75
C ASN A 159 2.99 18.75 8.28
N GLN A 160 2.30 17.88 9.05
CA GLN A 160 2.40 17.86 10.51
C GLN A 160 3.72 17.24 10.98
N ILE A 161 4.28 16.30 10.22
CA ILE A 161 5.64 15.79 10.39
C ILE A 161 6.40 15.85 9.06
N SER A 162 7.73 15.94 9.11
CA SER A 162 8.55 15.94 7.90
C SER A 162 8.58 14.56 7.23
N LEU A 163 9.01 14.54 5.96
CA LEU A 163 9.16 13.31 5.19
C LEU A 163 10.14 12.33 5.86
N GLU A 164 11.27 12.83 6.37
CA GLU A 164 12.30 12.04 7.07
C GLU A 164 11.76 11.49 8.40
N LYS A 165 10.94 12.28 9.10
CA LYS A 165 10.31 11.86 10.36
C LYS A 165 9.25 10.79 10.13
N GLY A 166 8.48 10.90 9.05
CA GLY A 166 7.53 9.85 8.65
C GLY A 166 8.23 8.55 8.25
N GLU A 167 9.35 8.62 7.52
CA GLU A 167 10.18 7.44 7.22
C GLU A 167 10.66 6.76 8.51
N LEU A 168 11.20 7.56 9.45
CA LEU A 168 11.66 7.06 10.75
C LEU A 168 10.53 6.35 11.49
N TYR A 169 9.35 6.97 11.57
CA TYR A 169 8.21 6.40 12.27
C TYR A 169 7.68 5.12 11.61
N LEU A 170 7.64 5.02 10.27
CA LEU A 170 7.28 3.78 9.60
C LEU A 170 8.30 2.67 9.90
N LYS A 171 9.60 2.98 9.85
CA LYS A 171 10.66 2.01 10.18
C LYS A 171 10.54 1.50 11.61
N GLU A 172 10.45 2.41 12.58
CA GLU A 172 10.29 2.06 14.00
C GLU A 172 9.01 1.27 14.22
N TYR A 173 7.93 1.63 13.54
CA TYR A 173 6.66 0.93 13.61
C TYR A 173 6.76 -0.52 13.13
N PHE A 174 7.39 -0.77 11.98
CA PHE A 174 7.54 -2.14 11.48
C PHE A 174 8.45 -2.99 12.38
N ILE A 175 9.54 -2.42 12.89
CA ILE A 175 10.41 -3.11 13.86
C ILE A 175 9.61 -3.46 15.11
N TYR A 176 8.85 -2.49 15.65
CA TYR A 176 8.00 -2.70 16.81
C TYR A 176 6.99 -3.82 16.54
N GLN A 177 6.28 -3.79 15.41
CA GLN A 177 5.27 -4.79 15.08
C GLN A 177 5.84 -6.20 14.95
N ILE A 178 6.98 -6.37 14.30
CA ILE A 178 7.62 -7.69 14.19
C ILE A 178 8.03 -8.24 15.56
N HIS A 179 8.53 -7.39 16.46
CA HIS A 179 8.90 -7.80 17.80
C HIS A 179 7.71 -8.06 18.72
N SER A 180 6.64 -7.27 18.62
CA SER A 180 5.47 -7.39 19.48
C SER A 180 4.51 -8.49 19.04
N LEU A 181 4.44 -8.78 17.74
CA LEU A 181 3.48 -9.73 17.18
C LEU A 181 3.92 -11.18 17.33
N LEU A 182 5.20 -11.49 17.15
CA LEU A 182 5.71 -12.86 17.14
C LEU A 182 5.98 -13.38 18.57
N VAL A 183 5.51 -14.60 18.88
CA VAL A 183 5.73 -15.22 20.21
C VAL A 183 7.19 -15.58 20.44
N LYS A 184 7.89 -16.00 19.39
CA LYS A 184 9.33 -16.24 19.38
C LYS A 184 9.97 -15.36 18.32
N PRO A 185 10.40 -14.14 18.66
CA PRO A 185 11.08 -13.27 17.72
C PRO A 185 12.53 -13.74 17.55
N GLU A 186 12.75 -14.96 17.06
CA GLU A 186 14.03 -15.35 16.45
C GLU A 186 14.10 -14.77 15.03
N VAL A 187 13.74 -13.49 14.90
CA VAL A 187 13.83 -12.78 13.64
C VAL A 187 15.26 -12.31 13.49
N VAL A 188 16.10 -13.21 12.97
CA VAL A 188 17.33 -12.76 12.31
C VAL A 188 16.90 -11.83 11.19
N ILE A 189 17.51 -10.63 11.09
CA ILE A 189 17.28 -9.72 9.97
C ILE A 189 17.68 -10.44 8.68
N SER A 190 16.71 -11.14 8.09
CA SER A 190 16.89 -11.90 6.87
C SER A 190 17.04 -10.93 5.70
N ASP A 191 17.63 -11.40 4.61
CA ASP A 191 17.72 -10.57 3.40
C ASP A 191 16.33 -10.18 2.88
N GLN A 192 15.31 -10.98 3.15
CA GLN A 192 13.91 -10.67 2.84
C GLN A 192 13.40 -9.44 3.59
N ILE A 193 13.70 -9.30 4.89
CA ILE A 193 13.33 -8.12 5.68
C ILE A 193 14.05 -6.88 5.15
N LYS A 194 15.33 -7.01 4.78
CA LYS A 194 16.08 -5.90 4.18
C LYS A 194 15.49 -5.49 2.85
N THR A 195 15.18 -6.44 1.96
CA THR A 195 14.55 -6.15 0.67
C THR A 195 13.20 -5.47 0.86
N PHE A 196 12.37 -5.97 1.77
CA PHE A 196 11.08 -5.37 2.08
C PHE A 196 11.21 -3.93 2.60
N ALA A 197 12.16 -3.69 3.51
CA ALA A 197 12.43 -2.33 4.01
C ALA A 197 12.85 -1.37 2.88
N HIS A 198 13.69 -1.82 1.94
CA HIS A 198 14.04 -1.00 0.75
C HIS A 198 12.81 -0.72 -0.12
N THR A 199 11.96 -1.71 -0.36
CA THR A 199 10.73 -1.53 -1.14
C THR A 199 9.82 -0.47 -0.50
N ILE A 200 9.60 -0.53 0.81
CA ILE A 200 8.76 0.46 1.49
C ILE A 200 9.36 1.85 1.40
N ILE A 201 10.66 2.01 1.67
CA ILE A 201 11.30 3.33 1.64
C ILE A 201 11.17 3.94 0.23
N ASN A 202 11.41 3.15 -0.81
CA ASN A 202 11.27 3.63 -2.20
C ASN A 202 9.83 4.05 -2.49
N GLU A 203 8.84 3.18 -2.22
CA GLU A 203 7.42 3.49 -2.45
C GLU A 203 6.97 4.72 -1.62
N TYR A 204 7.47 4.85 -0.39
CA TYR A 204 7.21 5.99 0.48
C TYR A 204 7.76 7.30 -0.11
N TYR A 205 9.03 7.35 -0.52
CA TYR A 205 9.61 8.56 -1.11
C TYR A 205 9.01 8.89 -2.47
N ASP A 206 8.80 7.89 -3.33
CA ASP A 206 8.21 8.10 -4.65
C ASP A 206 6.78 8.68 -4.55
N THR A 207 6.04 8.29 -3.51
CA THR A 207 4.69 8.81 -3.21
C THR A 207 4.74 10.15 -2.49
N TYR A 208 5.32 10.23 -1.30
CA TYR A 208 5.14 11.36 -0.39
C TYR A 208 6.08 12.54 -0.70
N ALA A 209 7.13 12.36 -1.52
CA ALA A 209 7.88 13.51 -2.05
C ALA A 209 7.03 14.38 -3.02
N GLN A 210 5.91 13.86 -3.54
CA GLN A 210 5.00 14.61 -4.42
C GLN A 210 4.21 15.71 -3.71
N ILE A 211 4.25 15.81 -2.37
CA ILE A 211 3.51 16.81 -1.59
C ILE A 211 3.94 18.24 -1.93
N ASN A 212 5.22 18.43 -2.29
CA ASN A 212 5.82 19.75 -2.53
C ASN A 212 6.08 20.04 -4.03
N ASN A 213 5.61 19.17 -4.94
CA ASN A 213 5.81 19.28 -6.39
C ASN A 213 4.60 19.88 -7.12
#